data_AF-A0A9Q9BII1-F1
#
_entry.id   AF-A0A9Q9BII1-F1
#
_cell.length_a   1.000
_cell.length_b   1.000
_cell.length_c   1.000
_cell.angle_alpha   90.00
_cell.angle_beta   90.00
_cell.angle_gamma   90.00
#
_symmetry.space_group_name_H-M   'P 1'
#
loop_
_entity.id
_entity.type
_entity.pdbx_description
1 polymer ?
#
loop_
_entity_poly.entity_id
_entity_poly.type
_entity_poly.pdbx_seq_one_letter_code
_entity_poly.pdbx_strand_id
1 'polypeptide(L)'
;MEITELEKQVLKQEYPQVSFSEDLDIERYFELRKTGHLNEALLLYNGKLKRKYPDDSMRYELMSSYRLKSHRFQELLTENLINLAQKTIMQIKQVIGFITEKTANLDTNDVYNVIQECEKIVSSISSDRFASISFTEKYARYANIIGFKQSAMKKSAELIRLYVTDTLSSVKAYRDEQDEILSRQKRERASYKPPTTFDFSKIVFTKEQVDAIIISPDIKRIEDQVIAYTLKYWPVYADGGFENIVLLYSRKYRTNNFNIFQAVKIGRFRSWRDEEILQAVLLNLVNGYYYSISGDLYLQREWAKVKASVEPVKKKEELIDEASDTEDVLEKKVKPKKEKKAPGKKAEKVRIKKSTDTKTEHVQKEIILKTKKVKKEEANLENALQNKKSLPEKKNDEHKRHELEMSPSGSISEMIKTMRGDKYQIHKGLFFEGIRPSIRKVLEKSAVQKISMFGNEQNDAENYIYDFFDQNYDNPYQNWGISEQRVQVLKLGFDIKTLEPIIADWIKGLKF
;
A
#
# COMPACT_ATOMS: atom_id res chain seq x y z
N MET A 1 11.26 18.31 -44.63
CA MET A 1 10.89 19.09 -43.44
C MET A 1 12.18 19.62 -42.84
N GLU A 2 12.21 20.90 -42.45
CA GLU A 2 13.39 21.49 -41.81
C GLU A 2 13.11 21.69 -40.33
N ILE A 3 14.11 21.40 -39.50
CA ILE A 3 14.03 21.64 -38.07
C ILE A 3 14.13 23.14 -37.77
N THR A 4 13.17 23.66 -37.02
CA THR A 4 13.07 25.09 -36.70
C THR A 4 14.20 25.54 -35.78
N GLU A 5 14.53 26.83 -35.79
CA GLU A 5 15.56 27.38 -34.88
C GLU A 5 15.22 27.17 -33.40
N LEU A 6 13.93 27.25 -33.06
CA LEU A 6 13.43 26.99 -31.71
C LEU A 6 13.70 25.53 -31.29
N GLU A 7 13.37 24.56 -32.14
CA GLU A 7 13.61 23.14 -31.88
C GLU A 7 15.11 22.86 -31.73
N LYS A 8 15.96 23.48 -32.56
CA LYS A 8 17.43 23.37 -32.43
C LYS A 8 17.92 23.92 -31.10
N GLN A 9 17.40 25.06 -30.64
CA GLN A 9 17.80 25.67 -29.37
C GLN A 9 17.39 24.80 -28.17
N VAL A 10 16.16 24.29 -28.16
CA VAL A 10 15.67 23.40 -27.09
C VAL A 10 16.48 22.10 -27.04
N LEU A 11 16.74 21.48 -28.20
CA LEU A 11 17.54 20.25 -28.26
C LEU A 11 18.99 20.47 -27.82
N LYS A 12 19.63 21.58 -28.20
CA LYS A 12 21.00 21.90 -27.73
C LYS A 12 21.07 22.09 -26.22
N GLN A 13 20.02 22.63 -25.61
CA GLN A 13 20.00 22.90 -24.18
C GLN A 13 19.75 21.64 -23.34
N GLU A 14 18.90 20.71 -23.80
CA GLU A 14 18.66 19.43 -23.11
C GLU A 14 19.69 18.34 -23.48
N TYR A 15 20.16 18.34 -24.73
CA TYR A 15 21.08 17.35 -25.26
C TYR A 15 22.27 18.01 -25.99
N PRO A 16 23.25 18.57 -25.26
CA PRO A 16 24.39 19.27 -25.87
C PRO A 16 25.22 18.42 -26.84
N GLN A 17 25.16 17.09 -26.68
CA GLN A 17 25.93 16.11 -27.45
C GLN A 17 25.24 15.72 -28.78
N VAL A 18 24.01 16.17 -29.03
CA VAL A 18 23.26 15.82 -30.23
C VAL A 18 23.75 16.64 -31.42
N SER A 19 24.25 15.94 -32.44
CA SER A 19 24.50 16.52 -33.76
C SER A 19 23.24 16.49 -34.61
N PHE A 20 23.07 17.52 -35.45
CA PHE A 20 21.90 17.68 -36.32
C PHE A 20 22.09 17.08 -37.72
N SER A 21 23.34 16.78 -38.09
CA SER A 21 23.70 16.25 -39.41
C SER A 21 24.16 14.80 -39.34
N GLU A 22 24.69 14.36 -38.21
CA GLU A 22 25.34 13.05 -38.10
C GLU A 22 25.02 12.40 -36.76
N ASP A 23 25.13 11.07 -36.72
CA ASP A 23 25.02 10.32 -35.47
C ASP A 23 26.28 9.47 -35.27
N LEU A 24 27.15 9.95 -34.37
CA LEU A 24 28.39 9.28 -34.00
C LEU A 24 28.16 7.86 -33.45
N ASP A 25 27.03 7.59 -32.80
CA ASP A 25 26.74 6.24 -32.29
C ASP A 25 26.41 5.28 -33.46
N ILE A 26 25.75 5.77 -34.52
CA ILE A 26 25.48 4.97 -35.74
C ILE A 26 26.77 4.71 -36.51
N GLU A 27 27.61 5.74 -36.66
CA GLU A 27 28.92 5.61 -37.29
C GLU A 27 29.78 4.57 -36.56
N ARG A 28 29.92 4.74 -35.25
CA ARG A 28 30.67 3.84 -34.39
C ARG A 28 30.16 2.40 -34.45
N TYR A 29 28.84 2.20 -34.55
CA TYR A 29 28.27 0.85 -34.75
C TYR A 29 28.82 0.18 -36.02
N PHE A 30 28.83 0.91 -37.14
CA PHE A 30 29.32 0.36 -38.40
C PHE A 30 30.84 0.19 -38.42
N GLU A 31 31.59 1.06 -37.75
CA GLU A 31 33.04 0.90 -37.56
C GLU A 31 33.40 -0.35 -36.74
N LEU A 32 32.72 -0.56 -35.61
CA LEU A 32 32.91 -1.76 -34.78
C LEU A 32 32.57 -3.04 -35.55
N ARG A 33 31.54 -2.98 -36.40
CA ARG A 33 31.18 -4.10 -37.27
C ARG A 33 32.21 -4.36 -38.38
N LYS A 34 32.82 -3.33 -38.94
CA LYS A 34 33.90 -3.44 -39.95
C LYS A 34 35.20 -3.98 -39.35
N THR A 35 35.53 -3.59 -38.13
CA THR A 35 36.76 -4.00 -37.41
C THR A 35 36.66 -5.38 -36.75
N GLY A 36 35.48 -6.03 -36.79
CA GLY A 36 35.26 -7.37 -36.24
C GLY A 36 34.85 -7.41 -34.77
N HIS A 37 34.67 -6.27 -34.11
CA HIS A 37 34.24 -6.15 -32.70
C HIS A 37 32.71 -6.32 -32.56
N LEU A 38 32.20 -7.49 -32.93
CA LEU A 38 30.75 -7.76 -33.02
C LEU A 38 30.02 -7.62 -31.67
N ASN A 39 30.63 -8.06 -30.58
CA ASN A 39 30.02 -7.99 -29.25
C ASN A 39 29.82 -6.54 -28.80
N GLU A 40 30.82 -5.68 -29.02
CA GLU A 40 30.73 -4.25 -28.68
C GLU A 40 29.72 -3.51 -29.57
N ALA A 41 29.67 -3.86 -30.86
CA ALA A 41 28.66 -3.33 -31.78
C ALA A 41 27.23 -3.69 -31.31
N LEU A 42 27.01 -4.95 -30.90
CA LEU A 42 25.71 -5.40 -30.38
C LEU A 42 25.35 -4.75 -29.04
N LEU A 43 26.33 -4.54 -28.15
CA LEU A 43 26.12 -3.82 -26.88
C LEU A 43 25.72 -2.35 -27.14
N LEU A 44 26.40 -1.68 -28.07
CA LEU A 44 26.07 -0.31 -28.46
C LEU A 44 24.67 -0.23 -29.09
N TYR A 45 24.33 -1.19 -29.96
CA TYR A 45 23.02 -1.25 -30.60
C TYR A 45 21.88 -1.49 -29.60
N ASN A 46 21.99 -2.54 -28.79
CA ASN A 46 20.96 -2.91 -27.81
C ASN A 46 20.86 -1.92 -26.64
N GLY A 47 21.95 -1.22 -26.33
CA GLY A 47 22.02 -0.23 -25.26
C GLY A 47 21.60 1.16 -25.71
N LYS A 48 22.46 1.85 -26.47
CA LYS A 48 22.29 3.27 -26.80
C LYS A 48 21.33 3.48 -27.97
N LEU A 49 21.55 2.81 -29.10
CA LEU A 49 20.76 3.06 -30.33
C LEU A 49 19.30 2.65 -30.16
N LYS A 50 19.01 1.54 -29.47
CA LYS A 50 17.65 1.13 -29.17
C LYS A 50 16.91 2.11 -28.24
N ARG A 51 17.62 2.76 -27.31
CA ARG A 51 17.04 3.81 -26.45
C ARG A 51 16.81 5.12 -27.19
N LYS A 52 17.75 5.49 -28.06
CA LYS A 52 17.69 6.71 -28.89
C LYS A 52 16.62 6.61 -29.98
N TYR A 53 16.46 5.43 -30.58
CA TYR A 53 15.50 5.12 -31.63
C TYR A 53 14.63 3.93 -31.22
N PRO A 54 13.56 4.11 -30.43
CA PRO A 54 12.75 3.01 -29.89
C PRO A 54 11.98 2.22 -30.96
N ASP A 55 11.53 2.88 -32.03
CA ASP A 55 10.78 2.24 -33.12
C ASP A 55 11.70 1.36 -33.97
N ASP A 56 11.37 0.07 -34.02
CA ASP A 56 12.16 -0.96 -34.71
C ASP A 56 12.18 -0.74 -36.23
N SER A 57 11.06 -0.35 -36.83
CA SER A 57 10.93 -0.15 -38.28
C SER A 57 11.74 1.08 -38.72
N MET A 58 11.53 2.20 -38.04
CA MET A 58 12.26 3.45 -38.30
C MET A 58 13.77 3.27 -38.05
N ARG A 59 14.17 2.59 -36.97
CA ARG A 59 15.59 2.32 -36.67
C ARG A 59 16.23 1.46 -37.76
N TYR A 60 15.56 0.42 -38.23
CA TYR A 60 16.06 -0.41 -39.34
C TYR A 60 16.26 0.42 -40.62
N GLU A 61 15.26 1.22 -41.00
CA GLU A 61 15.37 2.10 -42.16
C GLU A 61 16.49 3.12 -42.02
N LEU A 62 16.64 3.75 -40.84
CA LEU A 62 17.69 4.71 -40.55
C LEU A 62 19.09 4.09 -40.70
N MET A 63 19.33 2.92 -40.10
CA MET A 63 20.61 2.23 -40.19
C MET A 63 20.90 1.72 -41.61
N SER A 64 19.89 1.22 -42.31
CA SER A 64 20.02 0.79 -43.71
C SER A 64 20.37 1.96 -44.63
N SER A 65 19.68 3.10 -44.46
CA SER A 65 19.90 4.33 -45.21
C SER A 65 21.30 4.89 -44.98
N TYR A 66 21.79 4.85 -43.73
CA TYR A 66 23.16 5.23 -43.39
C TYR A 66 24.19 4.32 -44.10
N ARG A 67 23.99 3.00 -44.05
CA ARG A 67 24.87 2.03 -44.73
C ARG A 67 24.96 2.28 -46.24
N LEU A 68 23.83 2.61 -46.86
CA LEU A 68 23.72 2.87 -48.30
C LEU A 68 24.15 4.30 -48.69
N LYS A 69 24.55 5.15 -47.73
CA LYS A 69 24.86 6.57 -47.95
C LYS A 69 23.74 7.31 -48.69
N SER A 70 22.49 6.96 -48.41
CA SER A 70 21.32 7.55 -49.06
C SER A 70 20.96 8.90 -48.44
N HIS A 71 20.51 9.85 -49.26
CA HIS A 71 19.95 11.14 -48.78
C HIS A 71 18.77 10.96 -47.82
N ARG A 72 18.05 9.83 -47.93
CA ARG A 72 16.95 9.45 -47.02
C ARG A 72 17.39 9.34 -45.55
N PHE A 73 18.68 9.11 -45.28
CA PHE A 73 19.20 9.12 -43.91
C PHE A 73 18.99 10.48 -43.22
N GLN A 74 19.32 11.58 -43.91
CA GLN A 74 19.19 12.93 -43.36
C GLN A 74 17.72 13.30 -43.11
N GLU A 75 16.83 12.88 -44.01
CA GLU A 75 15.39 13.08 -43.87
C GLU A 75 14.84 12.37 -42.62
N LEU A 76 15.14 11.08 -42.48
CA LEU A 76 14.72 10.27 -41.33
C LEU A 76 15.32 10.76 -40.01
N LEU A 77 16.59 11.19 -40.02
CA LEU A 77 17.24 11.77 -38.85
C LEU A 77 16.57 13.08 -38.45
N THR A 78 16.30 13.95 -39.42
CA THR A 78 15.64 15.25 -39.18
C THR A 78 14.23 15.05 -38.63
N GLU A 79 13.45 14.13 -39.19
CA GLU A 79 12.12 13.79 -38.70
C GLU A 79 12.15 13.27 -37.25
N ASN A 80 13.13 12.42 -36.93
CA ASN A 80 13.31 11.95 -35.56
C ASN A 80 13.65 13.08 -34.58
N LEU A 81 14.55 13.99 -34.98
CA LEU A 81 14.92 15.14 -34.17
C LEU A 81 13.74 16.11 -33.96
N ILE A 82 12.91 16.34 -34.99
CA ILE A 82 11.67 17.11 -34.87
C ILE A 82 10.73 16.45 -33.84
N ASN A 83 10.48 15.14 -33.97
CA ASN A 83 9.63 14.41 -33.04
C ASN A 83 10.16 14.46 -31.60
N LEU A 84 11.47 14.32 -31.41
CA LEU A 84 12.12 14.45 -30.12
C LEU A 84 11.97 15.87 -29.54
N ALA A 85 12.19 16.90 -30.36
CA ALA A 85 12.04 18.30 -29.96
C ALA A 85 10.60 18.59 -29.55
N GLN A 86 9.61 18.19 -30.34
CA GLN A 86 8.19 18.39 -30.05
C GLN A 86 7.76 17.71 -28.76
N LYS A 87 8.19 16.46 -28.54
CA LYS A 87 7.93 15.72 -27.29
C LYS A 87 8.55 16.46 -26.09
N THR A 88 9.78 16.94 -26.24
CA THR A 88 10.50 17.67 -25.19
C THR A 88 9.82 19.00 -24.88
N ILE A 89 9.42 19.77 -25.91
CA ILE A 89 8.68 21.03 -25.77
C ILE A 89 7.34 20.80 -25.07
N MET A 90 6.63 19.72 -25.41
CA MET A 90 5.37 19.38 -24.75
C MET A 90 5.57 19.09 -23.26
N GLN A 91 6.59 18.31 -22.90
CA GLN A 91 6.94 18.05 -21.50
C GLN A 91 7.33 19.34 -20.76
N ILE A 92 8.11 20.20 -21.39
CA ILE A 92 8.49 21.51 -20.83
C ILE A 92 7.24 22.37 -20.57
N LYS A 93 6.30 22.43 -21.52
CA LYS A 93 5.04 23.17 -21.37
C LYS A 93 4.19 22.61 -20.22
N GLN A 94 4.17 21.29 -20.02
CA GLN A 94 3.47 20.67 -18.90
C GLN A 94 4.06 21.09 -17.55
N VAL A 95 5.40 21.09 -17.41
CA VAL A 95 6.07 21.52 -16.19
C VAL A 95 5.83 23.02 -15.92
N ILE A 96 5.96 23.86 -16.95
CA ILE A 96 5.63 25.30 -16.84
C ILE A 96 4.16 25.47 -16.44
N GLY A 97 3.25 24.69 -17.04
CA GLY A 97 1.83 24.68 -16.71
C GLY A 97 1.59 24.42 -15.23
N PHE A 98 2.15 23.32 -14.71
CA PHE A 98 2.07 22.93 -13.31
C PHE A 98 2.55 24.03 -12.35
N ILE A 99 3.75 24.58 -12.59
CA ILE A 99 4.34 25.61 -11.71
C ILE A 99 3.53 26.91 -11.76
N THR A 100 3.15 27.34 -12.97
CA THR A 100 2.41 28.60 -13.14
C THR A 100 1.00 28.52 -12.58
N GLU A 101 0.28 27.40 -12.75
CA GLU A 101 -1.06 27.22 -12.20
C GLU A 101 -1.08 27.26 -10.67
N LYS A 102 -0.05 26.70 -10.05
CA LYS A 102 0.13 26.68 -8.59
C LYS A 102 0.46 28.03 -7.98
N THR A 103 1.00 28.94 -8.79
CA THR A 103 1.43 30.28 -8.35
C THR A 103 0.54 31.42 -8.87
N ALA A 104 -0.34 31.16 -9.83
CA ALA A 104 -1.07 32.20 -10.57
C ALA A 104 -2.01 33.06 -9.70
N ASN A 105 -2.62 32.46 -8.67
CA ASN A 105 -3.63 33.12 -7.83
C ASN A 105 -3.19 33.27 -6.37
N LEU A 106 -1.88 33.19 -6.10
CA LEU A 106 -1.38 33.37 -4.74
C LEU A 106 -1.42 34.85 -4.38
N ASP A 107 -2.25 35.19 -3.38
CA ASP A 107 -2.16 36.46 -2.71
C ASP A 107 -0.93 36.45 -1.80
N THR A 108 -0.01 37.39 -2.02
CA THR A 108 1.21 37.54 -1.21
C THR A 108 0.92 37.86 0.26
N ASN A 109 -0.28 38.32 0.58
CA ASN A 109 -0.73 38.56 1.96
C ASN A 109 -1.17 37.27 2.66
N ASP A 110 -1.56 36.24 1.91
CA ASP A 110 -1.93 34.93 2.46
C ASP A 110 -0.68 34.04 2.61
N VAL A 111 0.07 34.32 3.68
CA VAL A 111 1.35 33.68 3.98
C VAL A 111 1.24 32.16 4.03
N TYR A 112 0.15 31.64 4.60
CA TYR A 112 -0.04 30.20 4.75
C TYR A 112 -0.20 29.51 3.39
N ASN A 113 -1.06 30.05 2.51
CA ASN A 113 -1.26 29.49 1.18
C ASN A 113 0.00 29.62 0.31
N VAL A 114 0.75 30.72 0.42
CA VAL A 114 2.04 30.88 -0.26
C VAL A 114 3.03 29.81 0.17
N ILE A 115 3.18 29.57 1.49
CA ILE A 115 4.07 28.52 2.01
C ILE A 115 3.63 27.15 1.50
N GLN A 116 2.34 26.84 1.61
CA GLN A 116 1.83 25.51 1.27
C GLN A 116 2.02 25.18 -0.22
N GLU A 117 1.70 26.09 -1.13
CA GLU A 117 1.86 25.85 -2.57
C GLU A 117 3.34 25.90 -2.98
N CYS A 118 4.17 26.78 -2.39
CA CYS A 118 5.61 26.78 -2.65
C CYS A 118 6.26 25.48 -2.15
N GLU A 119 5.88 24.96 -0.99
CA GLU A 119 6.42 23.70 -0.47
C GLU A 119 6.02 22.50 -1.35
N LYS A 120 4.78 22.47 -1.86
CA LYS A 120 4.35 21.45 -2.84
C LYS A 120 5.21 21.48 -4.09
N ILE A 121 5.53 22.67 -4.62
CA ILE A 121 6.40 22.79 -5.80
C ILE A 121 7.83 22.37 -5.48
N VAL A 122 8.40 22.87 -4.38
CA VAL A 122 9.79 22.58 -4.00
C VAL A 122 9.99 21.08 -3.73
N SER A 123 9.08 20.45 -2.98
CA SER A 123 9.14 19.03 -2.65
C SER A 123 8.89 18.10 -3.85
N SER A 124 8.15 18.55 -4.86
CA SER A 124 7.94 17.78 -6.10
C SER A 124 9.12 17.87 -7.08
N ILE A 125 10.02 18.85 -6.91
CA ILE A 125 11.23 18.99 -7.74
C ILE A 125 12.38 18.15 -7.17
N SER A 126 12.70 18.33 -5.88
CA SER A 126 13.87 17.71 -5.25
C SER A 126 13.72 17.64 -3.72
N SER A 127 14.46 16.73 -3.09
CA SER A 127 14.64 16.73 -1.63
C SER A 127 15.47 17.93 -1.15
N ASP A 128 16.38 18.44 -2.00
CA ASP A 128 17.13 19.66 -1.72
C ASP A 128 16.36 20.89 -2.20
N ARG A 129 15.96 21.74 -1.25
CA ARG A 129 15.17 22.96 -1.51
C ARG A 129 15.92 23.95 -2.41
N PHE A 130 17.25 24.03 -2.34
CA PHE A 130 18.04 24.96 -3.14
C PHE A 130 18.12 24.55 -4.60
N ALA A 131 18.07 23.24 -4.89
CA ALA A 131 18.02 22.74 -6.26
C ALA A 131 16.80 23.30 -7.03
N SER A 132 15.69 23.56 -6.34
CA SER A 132 14.47 24.11 -6.92
C SER A 132 14.65 25.51 -7.51
N ILE A 133 15.61 26.30 -7.04
CA ILE A 133 15.94 27.61 -7.64
C ILE A 133 16.51 27.39 -9.05
N SER A 134 17.58 26.61 -9.15
CA SER A 134 18.22 26.33 -10.44
C SER A 134 17.27 25.66 -11.45
N PHE A 135 16.38 24.80 -10.95
CA PHE A 135 15.35 24.15 -11.74
C PHE A 135 14.33 25.16 -12.28
N THR A 136 13.72 25.97 -11.41
CA THR A 136 12.70 26.94 -11.83
C THR A 136 13.27 28.03 -12.74
N GLU A 137 14.51 28.45 -12.53
CA GLU A 137 15.23 29.34 -13.44
C GLU A 137 15.47 28.71 -14.82
N LYS A 138 15.83 27.41 -14.88
CA LYS A 138 15.95 26.66 -16.15
C LYS A 138 14.64 26.69 -16.93
N TYR A 139 13.50 26.44 -16.27
CA TYR A 139 12.18 26.47 -16.91
C TYR A 139 11.69 27.88 -17.25
N ALA A 140 12.10 28.92 -16.51
CA ALA A 140 11.86 30.30 -16.89
C ALA A 140 12.60 30.67 -18.19
N ARG A 141 13.84 30.19 -18.38
CA ARG A 141 14.56 30.34 -19.66
C ARG A 141 13.83 29.62 -20.81
N TYR A 142 13.34 28.41 -20.58
CA TYR A 142 12.55 27.71 -21.59
C TYR A 142 11.24 28.39 -21.94
N ALA A 143 10.53 28.93 -20.94
CA ALA A 143 9.32 29.72 -21.17
C ALA A 143 9.60 30.89 -22.13
N ASN A 144 10.75 31.55 -21.96
CA ASN A 144 11.21 32.62 -22.84
C ASN A 144 11.46 32.12 -24.28
N ILE A 145 12.29 31.07 -24.43
CA ILE A 145 12.64 30.47 -25.74
C ILE A 145 11.39 29.99 -26.50
N ILE A 146 10.44 29.36 -25.81
CA ILE A 146 9.26 28.74 -26.43
C ILE A 146 8.12 29.76 -26.64
N GLY A 147 8.17 30.93 -25.99
CA GLY A 147 7.06 31.89 -26.03
C GLY A 147 5.85 31.49 -25.19
N PHE A 148 6.00 30.60 -24.20
CA PHE A 148 4.88 30.03 -23.45
C PHE A 148 4.87 30.48 -21.98
N LYS A 149 3.81 31.19 -21.56
CA LYS A 149 3.61 31.67 -20.16
C LYS A 149 4.84 32.39 -19.56
N GLN A 150 5.55 33.18 -20.37
CA GLN A 150 6.83 33.81 -20.01
C GLN A 150 6.79 34.62 -18.71
N SER A 151 5.88 35.59 -18.63
CA SER A 151 5.77 36.50 -17.48
C SER A 151 5.31 35.75 -16.22
N ALA A 152 4.37 34.82 -16.36
CA ALA A 152 3.89 34.00 -15.26
C ALA A 152 5.03 33.13 -14.70
N MET A 153 5.74 32.38 -15.55
CA MET A 153 6.83 31.50 -15.13
C MET A 153 7.99 32.28 -14.48
N LYS A 154 8.30 33.48 -14.99
CA LYS A 154 9.31 34.37 -14.39
C LYS A 154 8.92 34.78 -12.97
N LYS A 155 7.66 35.19 -12.77
CA LYS A 155 7.12 35.52 -11.44
C LYS A 155 7.15 34.30 -10.51
N SER A 156 6.77 33.12 -11.00
CA SER A 156 6.81 31.88 -10.22
C SER A 156 8.23 31.52 -9.76
N ALA A 157 9.21 31.64 -10.65
CA ALA A 157 10.62 31.37 -10.32
C ALA A 157 11.15 32.36 -9.27
N GLU A 158 10.78 33.64 -9.38
CA GLU A 158 11.14 34.65 -8.39
C GLU A 158 10.50 34.38 -7.03
N LEU A 159 9.20 34.05 -7.00
CA LEU A 159 8.50 33.68 -5.76
C LEU A 159 9.13 32.47 -5.08
N ILE A 160 9.44 31.42 -5.84
CA ILE A 160 10.08 30.21 -5.30
C ILE A 160 11.49 30.54 -4.80
N ARG A 161 12.25 31.37 -5.51
CA ARG A 161 13.54 31.85 -5.03
C ARG A 161 13.39 32.58 -3.70
N LEU A 162 12.47 33.54 -3.59
CA LEU A 162 12.23 34.31 -2.37
C LEU A 162 11.79 33.44 -1.19
N TYR A 163 10.99 32.40 -1.48
CA TYR A 163 10.55 31.40 -0.49
C TYR A 163 11.71 30.54 0.00
N VAL A 164 12.55 30.02 -0.91
CA VAL A 164 13.68 29.15 -0.56
C VAL A 164 14.79 29.92 0.16
N THR A 165 15.00 31.19 -0.19
CA THR A 165 16.00 32.04 0.47
C THR A 165 15.49 32.72 1.75
N ASP A 166 14.25 32.45 2.18
CA ASP A 166 13.61 33.08 3.33
C ASP A 166 13.63 34.62 3.30
N THR A 167 13.68 35.19 2.09
CA THR A 167 13.70 36.64 1.87
C THR A 167 12.29 37.22 1.74
N LEU A 168 11.28 36.35 1.64
CA LEU A 168 9.89 36.79 1.69
C LEU A 168 9.53 37.17 3.13
N SER A 169 9.46 38.48 3.41
CA SER A 169 9.30 39.05 4.76
C SER A 169 8.18 38.42 5.57
N SER A 170 7.06 38.10 4.92
CA SER A 170 5.88 37.52 5.56
C SER A 170 6.07 36.05 5.94
N VAL A 171 6.78 35.28 5.10
CA VAL A 171 7.10 33.87 5.35
C VAL A 171 8.15 33.72 6.45
N LYS A 172 9.15 34.60 6.48
CA LYS A 172 10.17 34.60 7.52
C LYS A 172 9.56 34.84 8.90
N ALA A 173 8.73 35.88 9.03
CA ALA A 173 8.03 36.19 10.27
C ALA A 173 7.17 35.01 10.77
N TYR A 174 6.42 34.35 9.87
CA TYR A 174 5.61 33.20 10.23
C TYR A 174 6.44 32.00 10.71
N ARG A 175 7.57 31.71 10.06
CA ARG A 175 8.47 30.61 10.50
C ARG A 175 9.10 30.91 11.86
N ASP A 176 9.56 32.14 12.07
CA ASP A 176 10.14 32.58 13.34
C ASP A 176 9.11 32.45 14.49
N GLU A 177 7.85 32.81 14.26
CA GLU A 177 6.75 32.62 15.22
C GLU A 177 6.50 31.14 15.54
N GLN A 178 6.48 30.26 14.52
CA GLN A 178 6.30 28.81 14.74
C GLN A 178 7.45 28.21 15.56
N ASP A 179 8.68 28.62 15.28
CA ASP A 179 9.86 28.16 16.01
C ASP A 179 9.86 28.66 17.46
N GLU A 180 9.35 29.87 17.72
CA GLU A 180 9.16 30.39 19.08
C GLU A 180 8.09 29.58 19.84
N ILE A 181 6.96 29.27 19.21
CA ILE A 181 5.89 28.45 19.80
C ILE A 181 6.40 27.06 20.15
N LEU A 182 7.10 26.38 19.23
CA LEU A 182 7.69 25.06 19.48
C LEU A 182 8.73 25.12 20.60
N SER A 183 9.55 26.17 20.65
CA SER A 183 10.52 26.39 21.70
C SER A 183 9.85 26.60 23.06
N ARG A 184 8.75 27.36 23.10
CA ARG A 184 7.94 27.58 24.31
C ARG A 184 7.33 26.27 24.81
N GLN A 185 6.71 25.47 23.93
CA GLN A 185 6.18 24.16 24.27
C GLN A 185 7.26 23.20 24.80
N LYS A 186 8.47 23.22 24.21
CA LYS A 186 9.60 22.44 24.72
C LYS A 186 10.01 22.88 26.13
N ARG A 187 10.05 24.19 26.40
CA ARG A 187 10.33 24.74 27.75
C ARG A 187 9.25 24.35 28.75
N GLU A 188 7.98 24.42 28.38
CA GLU A 188 6.85 24.02 29.22
C GLU A 188 6.88 22.52 29.54
N ARG A 189 7.17 21.67 28.54
CA ARG A 189 7.36 20.23 28.75
C ARG A 189 8.56 19.91 29.65
N ALA A 190 9.65 20.66 29.51
CA ALA A 190 10.82 20.51 30.37
C ALA A 190 10.56 21.01 31.82
N SER A 191 9.68 21.98 31.99
CA SER A 191 9.28 22.51 33.30
C SER A 191 8.25 21.64 34.03
N TYR A 192 7.60 20.69 33.33
CA TYR A 192 6.65 19.77 33.94
C TYR A 192 7.39 18.70 34.76
N LYS A 193 7.35 18.82 36.10
CA LYS A 193 7.74 17.76 37.04
C LYS A 193 6.47 17.03 37.51
N PRO A 194 6.33 15.71 37.29
CA PRO A 194 5.20 14.97 37.85
C PRO A 194 5.26 15.00 39.39
N PRO A 195 4.10 14.98 40.09
CA PRO A 195 4.06 15.02 41.54
C PRO A 195 4.78 13.82 42.18
N THR A 196 5.36 14.07 43.35
CA THR A 196 6.21 13.12 44.10
C THR A 196 5.51 11.78 44.35
N THR A 197 6.26 10.72 44.02
CA THR A 197 5.97 9.29 44.18
C THR A 197 5.12 8.94 45.39
N PHE A 198 4.06 8.16 45.15
CA PHE A 198 3.28 7.45 46.18
C PHE A 198 4.22 6.65 47.10
N ASP A 199 4.14 6.87 48.41
CA ASP A 199 5.01 6.22 49.39
C ASP A 199 4.50 4.79 49.68
N PHE A 200 5.13 3.79 49.03
CA PHE A 200 4.79 2.37 49.15
C PHE A 200 5.05 1.78 50.53
N SER A 201 5.73 2.50 51.43
CA SER A 201 6.08 2.04 52.79
C SER A 201 4.86 1.90 53.70
N LYS A 202 3.77 2.61 53.39
CA LYS A 202 2.53 2.63 54.20
C LYS A 202 1.57 1.47 53.90
N ILE A 203 1.84 0.66 52.88
CA ILE A 203 0.96 -0.44 52.47
C ILE A 203 1.24 -1.67 53.33
N VAL A 204 0.25 -2.17 54.07
CA VAL A 204 0.33 -3.42 54.84
C VAL A 204 -0.50 -4.48 54.11
N PHE A 205 0.12 -5.64 53.82
CA PHE A 205 -0.57 -6.78 53.21
C PHE A 205 -0.97 -7.77 54.29
N THR A 206 -2.19 -8.31 54.21
CA THR A 206 -2.63 -9.40 55.10
C THR A 206 -1.96 -10.71 54.70
N LYS A 207 -1.85 -11.66 55.63
CA LYS A 207 -1.27 -12.99 55.34
C LYS A 207 -2.01 -13.70 54.20
N GLU A 208 -3.34 -13.59 54.19
CA GLU A 208 -4.20 -14.12 53.13
C GLU A 208 -3.91 -13.50 51.74
N GLN A 209 -3.64 -12.19 51.67
CA GLN A 209 -3.27 -11.52 50.41
C GLN A 209 -1.90 -11.96 49.90
N VAL A 210 -0.95 -12.16 50.81
CA VAL A 210 0.39 -12.67 50.45
C VAL A 210 0.30 -14.12 49.98
N ASP A 211 -0.47 -14.94 50.68
CA ASP A 211 -0.71 -16.35 50.32
C ASP A 211 -1.49 -16.48 49.02
N ALA A 212 -2.31 -15.49 48.64
CA ALA A 212 -2.97 -15.44 47.33
C ALA A 212 -2.01 -15.06 46.18
N ILE A 213 -0.87 -14.42 46.48
CA ILE A 213 0.10 -13.97 45.46
C ILE A 213 1.27 -14.97 45.29
N ILE A 214 1.83 -15.50 46.38
CA ILE A 214 3.07 -16.32 46.35
C ILE A 214 2.73 -17.81 46.35
N ILE A 215 3.44 -18.63 45.57
CA ILE A 215 3.34 -20.11 45.60
C ILE A 215 4.07 -20.71 46.82
N SER A 216 3.79 -21.97 47.17
CA SER A 216 4.50 -22.64 48.27
C SER A 216 6.02 -22.71 47.99
N PRO A 217 6.89 -22.39 48.96
CA PRO A 217 8.34 -22.46 48.79
C PRO A 217 8.88 -23.89 48.61
N ASP A 218 8.04 -24.92 48.84
CA ASP A 218 8.41 -26.33 48.67
C ASP A 218 8.60 -26.71 47.19
N ILE A 219 8.07 -25.91 46.26
CA ILE A 219 8.19 -26.13 44.81
C ILE A 219 9.49 -25.51 44.30
N LYS A 220 10.53 -26.33 44.16
CA LYS A 220 11.88 -25.87 43.75
C LYS A 220 12.14 -25.91 42.25
N ARG A 221 11.39 -26.71 41.49
CA ARG A 221 11.60 -26.89 40.05
C ARG A 221 10.94 -25.76 39.26
N ILE A 222 11.68 -25.16 38.31
CA ILE A 222 11.24 -23.98 37.55
C ILE A 222 9.95 -24.26 36.76
N GLU A 223 9.86 -25.42 36.11
CA GLU A 223 8.65 -25.78 35.36
C GLU A 223 7.41 -25.94 36.26
N ASP A 224 7.60 -26.50 37.46
CA ASP A 224 6.51 -26.66 38.44
C ASP A 224 6.09 -25.31 39.03
N GLN A 225 7.03 -24.36 39.17
CA GLN A 225 6.71 -22.99 39.57
C GLN A 225 5.88 -22.27 38.51
N VAL A 226 6.23 -22.42 37.22
CA VAL A 226 5.45 -21.86 36.11
C VAL A 226 4.03 -22.40 36.11
N ILE A 227 3.86 -23.71 36.26
CA ILE A 227 2.53 -24.34 36.35
C ILE A 227 1.78 -23.81 37.58
N ALA A 228 2.41 -23.78 38.75
CA ALA A 228 1.78 -23.31 39.98
C ALA A 228 1.32 -21.85 39.90
N TYR A 229 2.14 -20.94 39.37
CA TYR A 229 1.75 -19.54 39.17
C TYR A 229 0.64 -19.39 38.14
N THR A 230 0.73 -20.14 37.03
CA THR A 230 -0.27 -20.10 35.96
C THR A 230 -1.62 -20.57 36.50
N LEU A 231 -1.67 -21.68 37.24
CA LEU A 231 -2.89 -22.18 37.90
C LEU A 231 -3.47 -21.20 38.90
N LYS A 232 -2.61 -20.56 39.69
CA LYS A 232 -3.02 -19.63 40.75
C LYS A 232 -3.68 -18.37 40.21
N TYR A 233 -3.17 -17.84 39.11
CA TYR A 233 -3.73 -16.65 38.45
C TYR A 233 -4.80 -16.98 37.41
N TRP A 234 -4.93 -18.24 37.00
CA TRP A 234 -5.90 -18.71 36.00
C TRP A 234 -7.36 -18.32 36.29
N PRO A 235 -7.90 -18.46 37.52
CA PRO A 235 -9.28 -18.11 37.80
C PRO A 235 -9.48 -16.62 38.12
N VAL A 236 -8.43 -15.89 38.50
CA VAL A 236 -8.50 -14.51 39.03
C VAL A 236 -8.09 -13.45 37.98
N TYR A 237 -7.82 -13.85 36.74
CA TYR A 237 -7.29 -12.98 35.67
C TYR A 237 -8.17 -11.75 35.33
N ALA A 238 -9.47 -11.79 35.62
CA ALA A 238 -10.43 -10.73 35.34
C ALA A 238 -10.74 -9.84 36.56
N ASP A 239 -10.23 -10.17 37.75
CA ASP A 239 -10.47 -9.38 38.95
C ASP A 239 -9.50 -8.18 39.04
N GLY A 240 -10.03 -6.98 38.82
CA GLY A 240 -9.27 -5.73 38.90
C GLY A 240 -8.85 -5.36 40.33
N GLY A 241 -9.54 -5.86 41.35
CA GLY A 241 -9.14 -5.69 42.75
C GLY A 241 -7.85 -6.47 43.04
N PHE A 242 -7.79 -7.71 42.60
CA PHE A 242 -6.61 -8.55 42.72
C PHE A 242 -5.41 -8.02 41.91
N GLU A 243 -5.64 -7.53 40.68
CA GLU A 243 -4.59 -6.93 39.84
C GLU A 243 -3.86 -5.77 40.56
N ASN A 244 -4.63 -4.89 41.21
CA ASN A 244 -4.07 -3.78 41.98
C ASN A 244 -3.27 -4.26 43.20
N ILE A 245 -3.74 -5.30 43.89
CA ILE A 245 -3.03 -5.89 45.03
C ILE A 245 -1.69 -6.50 44.58
N VAL A 246 -1.69 -7.24 43.45
CA VAL A 246 -0.46 -7.81 42.86
C VAL A 246 0.51 -6.71 42.41
N LEU A 247 0.00 -5.62 41.82
CA LEU A 247 0.81 -4.46 41.42
C LEU A 247 1.49 -3.80 42.61
N LEU A 248 0.72 -3.49 43.65
CA LEU A 248 1.25 -2.87 44.87
C LEU A 248 2.25 -3.78 45.57
N TYR A 249 1.99 -5.09 45.60
CA TYR A 249 2.90 -6.09 46.15
C TYR A 249 4.22 -6.13 45.37
N SER A 250 4.13 -6.22 44.04
CA SER A 250 5.29 -6.23 43.13
C SER A 250 6.15 -4.97 43.28
N ARG A 251 5.52 -3.79 43.45
CA ARG A 251 6.22 -2.52 43.65
C ARG A 251 6.86 -2.42 45.04
N LYS A 252 6.19 -2.89 46.09
CA LYS A 252 6.72 -2.86 47.46
C LYS A 252 7.92 -3.80 47.64
N TYR A 253 7.82 -5.04 47.16
CA TYR A 253 8.85 -6.08 47.35
C TYR A 253 9.79 -6.24 46.15
N ARG A 254 9.63 -5.45 45.09
CA ARG A 254 10.41 -5.50 43.84
C ARG A 254 10.44 -6.90 43.20
N THR A 255 9.29 -7.58 43.19
CA THR A 255 9.13 -8.93 42.61
C THR A 255 8.45 -8.88 41.24
N ASN A 256 8.71 -9.85 40.36
CA ASN A 256 8.08 -9.93 39.03
C ASN A 256 6.65 -10.51 39.00
N ASN A 257 6.02 -10.74 40.16
CA ASN A 257 4.69 -11.34 40.26
C ASN A 257 3.60 -10.60 39.45
N PHE A 258 3.71 -9.27 39.31
CA PHE A 258 2.79 -8.50 38.46
C PHE A 258 2.95 -8.79 36.98
N ASN A 259 4.18 -8.94 36.48
CA ASN A 259 4.41 -9.29 35.08
C ASN A 259 3.94 -10.71 34.77
N ILE A 260 4.11 -11.63 35.73
CA ILE A 260 3.58 -13.01 35.63
C ILE A 260 2.05 -12.99 35.54
N PHE A 261 1.37 -12.23 36.41
CA PHE A 261 -0.08 -12.05 36.35
C PHE A 261 -0.53 -11.42 35.02
N GLN A 262 0.16 -10.38 34.54
CA GLN A 262 -0.13 -9.74 33.25
C GLN A 262 0.04 -10.70 32.07
N ALA A 263 1.05 -11.56 32.07
CA ALA A 263 1.25 -12.56 31.02
C ALA A 263 0.05 -13.52 30.94
N VAL A 264 -0.45 -14.01 32.08
CA VAL A 264 -1.65 -14.85 32.16
C VAL A 264 -2.89 -14.08 31.73
N LYS A 265 -3.06 -12.84 32.20
CA LYS A 265 -4.20 -11.97 31.87
C LYS A 265 -4.28 -11.68 30.38
N ILE A 266 -3.19 -11.17 29.78
CA ILE A 266 -3.12 -10.85 28.35
C ILE A 266 -3.32 -12.12 27.51
N GLY A 267 -2.66 -13.22 27.88
CA GLY A 267 -2.82 -14.50 27.21
C GLY A 267 -4.26 -15.01 27.20
N ARG A 268 -4.97 -14.86 28.33
CA ARG A 268 -6.40 -15.25 28.46
C ARG A 268 -7.34 -14.31 27.71
N PHE A 269 -7.15 -12.99 27.80
CA PHE A 269 -7.98 -12.02 27.07
C PHE A 269 -7.82 -12.11 25.56
N ARG A 270 -6.61 -12.45 25.08
CA ARG A 270 -6.29 -12.60 23.66
C ARG A 270 -6.42 -14.03 23.14
N SER A 271 -6.88 -14.97 23.96
CA SER A 271 -7.03 -16.39 23.61
C SER A 271 -5.78 -17.01 22.99
N TRP A 272 -4.60 -16.75 23.59
CA TRP A 272 -3.34 -17.36 23.17
C TRP A 272 -3.35 -18.87 23.35
N ARG A 273 -2.47 -19.58 22.63
CA ARG A 273 -2.26 -21.01 22.86
C ARG A 273 -1.70 -21.21 24.27
N ASP A 274 -2.11 -22.29 24.95
CA ASP A 274 -1.64 -22.59 26.32
C ASP A 274 -0.11 -22.58 26.42
N GLU A 275 0.57 -23.05 25.38
CA GLU A 275 2.03 -23.07 25.25
C GLU A 275 2.64 -21.65 25.27
N GLU A 276 1.99 -20.69 24.62
CA GLU A 276 2.45 -19.30 24.54
C GLU A 276 2.27 -18.59 25.88
N ILE A 277 1.21 -18.93 26.63
CA ILE A 277 0.97 -18.40 27.98
C ILE A 277 2.02 -18.95 28.96
N LEU A 278 2.27 -20.26 28.93
CA LEU A 278 3.29 -20.89 29.78
C LEU A 278 4.69 -20.34 29.48
N GLN A 279 5.01 -20.12 28.20
CA GLN A 279 6.28 -19.50 27.81
C GLN A 279 6.40 -18.05 28.27
N ALA A 280 5.33 -17.26 28.16
CA ALA A 280 5.31 -15.89 28.64
C ALA A 280 5.47 -15.80 30.18
N VAL A 281 4.90 -16.76 30.92
CA VAL A 281 5.10 -16.87 32.38
C VAL A 281 6.55 -17.28 32.70
N LEU A 282 7.09 -18.27 32.01
CA LEU A 282 8.48 -18.74 32.17
C LEU A 282 9.50 -17.61 31.97
N LEU A 283 9.30 -16.77 30.94
CA LEU A 283 10.17 -15.63 30.65
C LEU A 283 10.16 -14.54 31.74
N ASN A 284 9.06 -14.41 32.48
CA ASN A 284 8.96 -13.45 33.58
C ASN A 284 9.48 -14.01 34.92
N LEU A 285 9.58 -15.32 35.02
CA LEU A 285 10.02 -16.05 36.21
C LEU A 285 11.54 -16.29 36.22
N VAL A 286 12.13 -16.57 35.06
CA VAL A 286 13.59 -16.74 34.92
C VAL A 286 14.24 -15.41 34.52
N ASN A 287 15.15 -14.91 35.37
CA ASN A 287 16.00 -13.77 35.02
C ASN A 287 17.14 -14.24 34.10
N GLY A 288 16.90 -14.37 32.79
CA GLY A 288 17.92 -14.72 31.80
C GLY A 288 17.43 -15.65 30.70
N TYR A 289 18.36 -16.18 29.91
CA TYR A 289 18.06 -17.12 28.82
C TYR A 289 17.79 -18.53 29.39
N TYR A 290 16.54 -18.98 29.32
CA TYR A 290 16.13 -20.33 29.67
C TYR A 290 15.61 -21.05 28.42
N TYR A 291 16.27 -22.14 28.03
CA TYR A 291 15.83 -22.99 26.92
C TYR A 291 16.09 -24.46 27.25
N SER A 292 15.02 -25.25 27.34
CA SER A 292 15.09 -26.69 27.64
C SER A 292 13.96 -27.43 26.92
N ILE A 293 14.32 -28.19 25.88
CA ILE A 293 13.35 -28.99 25.10
C ILE A 293 12.62 -30.00 26.01
N SER A 294 13.32 -30.58 27.00
CA SER A 294 12.71 -31.45 28.00
C SER A 294 11.80 -30.71 28.98
N GLY A 295 12.06 -29.43 29.24
CA GLY A 295 11.22 -28.56 30.08
C GLY A 295 9.92 -28.20 29.38
N ASP A 296 9.98 -27.85 28.10
CA ASP A 296 8.81 -27.50 27.29
C ASP A 296 7.84 -28.70 27.14
N LEU A 297 8.38 -29.89 26.85
CA LEU A 297 7.60 -31.13 26.77
C LEU A 297 6.97 -31.51 28.13
N TYR A 298 7.65 -31.19 29.23
CA TYR A 298 7.12 -31.42 30.58
C TYR A 298 5.98 -30.45 30.90
N LEU A 299 6.17 -29.15 30.62
CA LEU A 299 5.16 -28.11 30.79
C LEU A 299 3.87 -28.44 30.03
N GLN A 300 3.97 -28.84 28.76
CA GLN A 300 2.82 -29.24 27.95
C GLN A 300 2.04 -30.41 28.57
N ARG A 301 2.74 -31.46 29.02
CA ARG A 301 2.11 -32.68 29.55
C ARG A 301 1.44 -32.44 30.90
N GLU A 302 2.13 -31.77 31.82
CA GLU A 302 1.61 -31.52 33.16
C GLU A 302 0.51 -30.44 33.13
N TRP A 303 0.66 -29.39 32.32
CA TRP A 303 -0.41 -28.40 32.15
C TRP A 303 -1.69 -29.02 31.59
N ALA A 304 -1.60 -29.89 30.58
CA ALA A 304 -2.76 -30.58 30.03
C ALA A 304 -3.50 -31.44 31.08
N LYS A 305 -2.76 -32.11 31.98
CA LYS A 305 -3.34 -32.88 33.08
C LYS A 305 -4.03 -31.99 34.10
N VAL A 306 -3.41 -30.88 34.50
CA VAL A 306 -3.96 -30.04 35.57
C VAL A 306 -5.09 -29.15 35.06
N LYS A 307 -5.02 -28.65 33.82
CA LYS A 307 -6.11 -27.88 33.20
C LYS A 307 -7.42 -28.68 33.12
N ALA A 308 -7.33 -29.99 32.86
CA ALA A 308 -8.48 -30.89 32.87
C ALA A 308 -9.18 -30.99 34.25
N SER A 309 -8.49 -30.64 35.34
CA SER A 309 -9.06 -30.59 36.70
C SER A 309 -9.61 -29.22 37.09
N VAL A 310 -9.32 -28.16 36.32
CA VAL A 310 -9.70 -26.76 36.63
C VAL A 310 -10.85 -26.26 35.73
N GLU A 311 -11.05 -26.84 34.55
CA GLU A 311 -12.20 -26.53 33.71
C GLU A 311 -13.42 -27.40 34.07
N PRO A 312 -14.59 -26.81 34.43
CA PRO A 312 -15.82 -27.60 34.51
C PRO A 312 -16.22 -28.05 33.10
N VAL A 313 -16.42 -29.37 32.95
CA VAL A 313 -16.87 -30.03 31.71
C VAL A 313 -18.09 -29.30 31.14
N LYS A 314 -17.89 -28.50 30.08
CA LYS A 314 -18.96 -28.06 29.21
C LYS A 314 -19.17 -29.12 28.13
N LYS A 315 -20.41 -29.60 28.09
CA LYS A 315 -21.00 -30.65 27.26
C LYS A 315 -20.40 -30.84 25.86
N LYS A 316 -20.14 -32.11 25.54
CA LYS A 316 -20.11 -32.66 24.18
C LYS A 316 -21.54 -32.83 23.68
N GLU A 317 -21.81 -32.36 22.47
CA GLU A 317 -22.91 -32.66 21.54
C GLU A 317 -22.60 -31.77 20.31
N GLU A 318 -22.43 -32.19 19.07
CA GLU A 318 -22.63 -33.45 18.35
C GLU A 318 -21.63 -33.45 17.16
N LEU A 319 -20.95 -34.56 16.92
CA LEU A 319 -20.46 -34.94 15.60
C LEU A 319 -21.05 -36.33 15.35
N ILE A 320 -22.03 -36.36 14.46
CA ILE A 320 -22.70 -37.57 13.99
C ILE A 320 -21.93 -38.10 12.78
N ASP A 321 -21.63 -39.39 12.90
CA ASP A 321 -21.47 -40.46 11.91
C ASP A 321 -20.41 -40.35 10.81
N GLU A 322 -19.47 -41.30 10.85
CA GLU A 322 -19.61 -42.50 10.02
C GLU A 322 -19.03 -43.73 10.71
N ALA A 323 -19.79 -44.81 10.68
CA ALA A 323 -19.58 -46.09 11.33
C ALA A 323 -18.59 -46.99 10.56
N SER A 324 -17.83 -47.82 11.28
CA SER A 324 -18.07 -49.27 11.35
C SER A 324 -16.86 -50.01 11.96
N ASP A 325 -17.14 -50.54 13.15
CA ASP A 325 -16.69 -51.77 13.80
C ASP A 325 -15.71 -52.69 13.03
N THR A 326 -14.60 -53.06 13.67
CA THR A 326 -14.48 -54.35 14.40
C THR A 326 -13.08 -54.55 14.99
N GLU A 327 -13.07 -54.84 16.29
CA GLU A 327 -12.21 -55.80 17.02
C GLU A 327 -10.68 -55.75 16.89
N ASP A 328 -10.07 -55.23 17.96
CA ASP A 328 -9.16 -55.93 18.89
C ASP A 328 -7.82 -56.55 18.43
N VAL A 329 -6.86 -56.46 19.37
CA VAL A 329 -5.65 -57.29 19.56
C VAL A 329 -4.29 -56.73 19.07
N LEU A 330 -3.55 -56.25 20.08
CA LEU A 330 -2.13 -56.51 20.45
C LEU A 330 -0.97 -56.32 19.43
N GLU A 331 0.03 -55.59 19.96
CA GLU A 331 1.48 -55.86 19.92
C GLU A 331 2.37 -55.52 18.71
N LYS A 332 3.40 -54.74 19.05
CA LYS A 332 4.83 -54.87 18.71
C LYS A 332 5.28 -54.88 17.23
N LYS A 333 6.09 -53.84 16.99
CA LYS A 333 7.46 -53.87 16.45
C LYS A 333 7.71 -54.09 14.95
N VAL A 334 8.76 -53.36 14.55
CA VAL A 334 9.70 -53.50 13.41
C VAL A 334 9.28 -52.92 12.05
N LYS A 335 10.09 -51.94 11.60
CA LYS A 335 10.38 -51.56 10.20
C LYS A 335 11.01 -52.77 9.43
N PRO A 336 11.58 -52.69 8.20
CA PRO A 336 11.58 -51.64 7.15
C PRO A 336 11.39 -52.18 5.70
N LYS A 337 11.46 -51.25 4.72
CA LYS A 337 11.94 -51.42 3.32
C LYS A 337 11.02 -52.25 2.39
N LYS A 338 10.86 -51.97 1.10
CA LYS A 338 11.69 -51.32 0.06
C LYS A 338 10.81 -51.16 -1.21
N GLU A 339 11.18 -50.23 -2.09
CA GLU A 339 11.27 -50.33 -3.57
C GLU A 339 10.17 -51.12 -4.33
N LYS A 340 9.63 -50.73 -5.50
CA LYS A 340 10.04 -49.85 -6.59
C LYS A 340 8.95 -49.98 -7.67
N LYS A 341 8.88 -48.97 -8.54
CA LYS A 341 8.58 -49.06 -9.99
C LYS A 341 7.13 -49.30 -10.45
N ALA A 342 6.64 -48.26 -11.15
CA ALA A 342 5.84 -48.23 -12.38
C ALA A 342 6.23 -49.35 -13.40
N PRO A 343 5.60 -49.55 -14.59
CA PRO A 343 4.83 -48.55 -15.38
C PRO A 343 3.73 -49.07 -16.36
N GLY A 344 3.09 -48.11 -17.03
CA GLY A 344 2.63 -48.23 -18.43
C GLY A 344 1.27 -48.89 -18.64
N LYS A 345 0.57 -48.71 -19.76
CA LYS A 345 0.69 -47.84 -20.94
C LYS A 345 -0.52 -48.26 -21.81
N LYS A 346 -1.18 -47.31 -22.48
CA LYS A 346 -1.95 -47.48 -23.74
C LYS A 346 -3.22 -48.37 -23.64
N ALA A 347 -4.23 -48.26 -24.48
CA ALA A 347 -4.73 -47.27 -25.43
C ALA A 347 -6.13 -47.78 -25.86
N GLU A 348 -7.03 -46.85 -26.18
CA GLU A 348 -7.91 -46.87 -27.37
C GLU A 348 -8.83 -48.09 -27.65
N LYS A 349 -10.16 -47.89 -27.65
CA LYS A 349 -10.98 -47.99 -28.87
C LYS A 349 -12.46 -47.57 -28.73
N VAL A 350 -12.87 -46.89 -29.80
CA VAL A 350 -14.16 -46.40 -30.28
C VAL A 350 -15.23 -47.49 -30.56
N ARG A 351 -16.53 -47.19 -30.29
CA ARG A 351 -17.73 -47.42 -31.16
C ARG A 351 -19.01 -46.93 -30.44
N ILE A 352 -19.69 -45.84 -30.82
CA ILE A 352 -20.61 -45.56 -31.95
C ILE A 352 -22.12 -45.76 -31.63
N LYS A 353 -22.89 -44.66 -31.85
CA LYS A 353 -24.35 -44.50 -32.14
C LYS A 353 -25.34 -44.61 -30.96
N LYS A 354 -26.42 -43.81 -30.85
CA LYS A 354 -27.12 -42.87 -31.77
C LYS A 354 -28.15 -42.01 -31.00
N SER A 355 -28.49 -40.85 -31.58
CA SER A 355 -29.79 -40.10 -31.53
C SER A 355 -30.29 -39.54 -30.19
N THR A 356 -30.86 -38.33 -30.04
CA THR A 356 -31.37 -37.28 -30.96
C THR A 356 -31.69 -36.03 -30.11
N ASP A 357 -31.46 -34.84 -30.69
CA ASP A 357 -32.26 -33.58 -30.65
C ASP A 357 -33.20 -33.31 -29.45
N THR A 358 -33.29 -32.12 -28.83
CA THR A 358 -33.36 -30.75 -29.39
C THR A 358 -33.42 -29.72 -28.23
N LYS A 359 -33.24 -28.43 -28.55
CA LYS A 359 -33.57 -27.20 -27.78
C LYS A 359 -32.41 -26.39 -27.18
N THR A 360 -31.48 -26.00 -28.05
CA THR A 360 -30.86 -24.66 -28.01
C THR A 360 -31.79 -23.66 -28.68
N GLU A 361 -32.43 -22.76 -27.91
CA GLU A 361 -32.93 -21.49 -28.47
C GLU A 361 -33.22 -20.36 -27.46
N HIS A 362 -33.12 -20.60 -26.14
CA HIS A 362 -33.49 -19.57 -25.15
C HIS A 362 -32.32 -18.85 -24.44
N VAL A 363 -31.06 -19.20 -24.72
CA VAL A 363 -29.90 -18.68 -23.95
C VAL A 363 -29.14 -17.55 -24.67
N GLN A 364 -29.32 -17.37 -25.98
CA GLN A 364 -28.52 -16.40 -26.74
C GLN A 364 -29.07 -14.96 -26.74
N LYS A 365 -30.34 -14.71 -26.35
CA LYS A 365 -30.89 -13.34 -26.31
C LYS A 365 -30.59 -12.59 -25.01
N GLU A 366 -30.41 -13.27 -23.88
CA GLU A 366 -30.07 -12.61 -22.60
C GLU A 366 -28.58 -12.26 -22.47
N ILE A 367 -27.69 -13.09 -23.03
CA ILE A 367 -26.23 -12.87 -22.98
C ILE A 367 -25.85 -11.66 -23.85
N ILE A 368 -26.51 -11.46 -25.00
CA ILE A 368 -26.25 -10.35 -25.92
C ILE A 368 -26.79 -9.00 -25.38
N LEU A 369 -27.86 -9.01 -24.58
CA LEU A 369 -28.40 -7.79 -23.97
C LEU A 369 -27.55 -7.30 -22.79
N LYS A 370 -26.98 -8.22 -21.99
CA LYS A 370 -26.10 -7.88 -20.87
C LYS A 370 -24.71 -7.42 -21.33
N THR A 371 -24.12 -8.07 -22.34
CA THR A 371 -22.84 -7.62 -22.92
C THR A 371 -22.94 -6.29 -23.68
N LYS A 372 -24.12 -5.94 -24.24
CA LYS A 372 -24.35 -4.61 -24.84
C LYS A 372 -24.48 -3.48 -23.80
N LYS A 373 -24.97 -3.75 -22.58
CA LYS A 373 -25.02 -2.74 -21.50
C LYS A 373 -23.63 -2.47 -20.91
N VAL A 374 -22.85 -3.51 -20.66
CA VAL A 374 -21.48 -3.40 -20.11
C VAL A 374 -20.54 -2.68 -21.09
N LYS A 375 -20.56 -3.03 -22.39
CA LYS A 375 -19.77 -2.31 -23.41
C LYS A 375 -20.17 -0.85 -23.60
N LYS A 376 -21.41 -0.48 -23.27
CA LYS A 376 -21.93 0.91 -23.39
C LYS A 376 -21.55 1.76 -22.17
N GLU A 377 -21.42 1.16 -20.99
CA GLU A 377 -20.92 1.82 -19.78
C GLU A 377 -19.39 1.95 -19.81
N GLU A 378 -18.65 0.92 -20.26
CA GLU A 378 -17.20 0.97 -20.48
C GLU A 378 -16.83 2.04 -21.52
N ALA A 379 -17.53 2.09 -22.66
CA ALA A 379 -17.30 3.11 -23.68
C ALA A 379 -17.69 4.52 -23.19
N ASN A 380 -18.67 4.68 -22.30
CA ASN A 380 -19.02 5.99 -21.75
C ASN A 380 -18.00 6.49 -20.71
N LEU A 381 -17.42 5.60 -19.91
CA LEU A 381 -16.35 5.94 -18.96
C LEU A 381 -15.02 6.24 -19.66
N GLU A 382 -14.66 5.47 -20.70
CA GLU A 382 -13.46 5.76 -21.52
C GLU A 382 -13.61 7.04 -22.35
N ASN A 383 -14.81 7.32 -22.90
CA ASN A 383 -15.07 8.58 -23.61
C ASN A 383 -15.08 9.81 -22.68
N ALA A 384 -15.53 9.67 -21.43
CA ALA A 384 -15.47 10.77 -20.45
C ALA A 384 -14.03 11.14 -20.04
N LEU A 385 -13.12 10.16 -20.07
CA LEU A 385 -11.67 10.36 -19.83
C LEU A 385 -10.95 10.93 -21.06
N GLN A 386 -11.43 10.66 -22.28
CA GLN A 386 -10.80 11.10 -23.54
C GLN A 386 -11.28 12.48 -24.05
N ASN A 387 -12.49 12.93 -23.71
CA ASN A 387 -13.09 14.16 -24.25
C ASN A 387 -12.58 15.52 -23.68
N LYS A 388 -11.43 15.57 -22.99
CA LYS A 388 -10.81 16.83 -22.54
C LYS A 388 -9.63 17.31 -23.39
N LYS A 389 -9.43 16.78 -24.61
CA LYS A 389 -8.24 17.11 -25.43
C LYS A 389 -8.47 17.82 -26.78
N SER A 390 -9.67 18.31 -27.08
CA SER A 390 -9.84 19.10 -28.32
C SER A 390 -10.92 20.18 -28.20
N LEU A 391 -10.52 21.43 -28.31
CA LEU A 391 -11.38 22.59 -28.59
C LEU A 391 -10.80 23.34 -29.80
N PRO A 392 -11.63 23.81 -30.74
CA PRO A 392 -11.35 25.01 -31.51
C PRO A 392 -12.20 26.20 -31.05
N GLU A 393 -11.63 27.40 -31.22
CA GLU A 393 -12.14 28.72 -30.82
C GLU A 393 -13.33 29.23 -31.66
N LYS A 394 -14.36 29.84 -31.04
CA LYS A 394 -14.70 31.29 -31.17
C LYS A 394 -16.04 31.69 -30.50
N LYS A 395 -15.91 32.76 -29.70
CA LYS A 395 -16.77 33.95 -29.42
C LYS A 395 -18.20 33.85 -28.83
N ASN A 396 -18.31 34.59 -27.72
CA ASN A 396 -19.42 35.40 -27.17
C ASN A 396 -20.76 34.71 -26.84
N ASP A 397 -21.08 34.54 -25.56
CA ASP A 397 -21.99 35.46 -24.83
C ASP A 397 -22.24 34.97 -23.38
N GLU A 398 -22.77 35.90 -22.59
CA GLU A 398 -22.79 35.97 -21.14
C GLU A 398 -23.53 34.84 -20.39
N HIS A 399 -22.98 34.53 -19.21
CA HIS A 399 -23.65 34.09 -17.98
C HIS A 399 -24.73 33.00 -18.04
N LYS A 400 -24.31 31.75 -17.75
CA LYS A 400 -24.97 30.90 -16.75
C LYS A 400 -24.00 29.85 -16.23
N ARG A 401 -23.61 29.98 -14.94
CA ARG A 401 -22.88 28.95 -14.20
C ARG A 401 -23.78 27.71 -14.11
N HIS A 402 -23.41 26.61 -14.76
CA HIS A 402 -23.91 25.30 -14.39
C HIS A 402 -23.02 24.79 -13.25
N GLU A 403 -23.59 24.70 -12.06
CA GLU A 403 -23.02 23.98 -10.92
C GLU A 403 -22.77 22.53 -11.32
N LEU A 404 -21.50 22.10 -11.25
CA LEU A 404 -21.17 20.69 -11.23
C LEU A 404 -21.42 20.20 -9.80
N GLU A 405 -22.45 19.39 -9.61
CA GLU A 405 -22.71 18.69 -8.36
C GLU A 405 -21.49 17.85 -7.97
N MET A 406 -20.67 18.37 -7.06
CA MET A 406 -19.66 17.60 -6.35
C MET A 406 -20.38 16.88 -5.21
N SER A 407 -20.60 15.57 -5.34
CA SER A 407 -20.89 14.74 -4.16
C SER A 407 -19.59 14.61 -3.37
N PRO A 408 -19.47 15.19 -2.15
CA PRO A 408 -18.23 15.12 -1.39
C PRO A 408 -18.16 13.74 -0.76
N SER A 409 -17.50 12.81 -1.45
CA SER A 409 -17.05 11.57 -0.84
C SER A 409 -15.88 11.96 0.04
N GLY A 410 -16.13 12.32 1.30
CA GLY A 410 -15.08 12.67 2.26
C GLY A 410 -14.01 11.58 2.35
N SER A 411 -12.93 11.87 3.07
CA SER A 411 -11.84 10.91 3.30
C SER A 411 -12.40 9.56 3.77
N ILE A 412 -11.76 8.44 3.41
CA ILE A 412 -12.19 7.11 3.91
C ILE A 412 -12.21 7.11 5.45
N SER A 413 -11.24 7.76 6.10
CA SER A 413 -11.22 7.94 7.55
C SER A 413 -12.40 8.77 8.09
N GLU A 414 -12.90 9.72 7.32
CA GLU A 414 -14.09 10.53 7.65
C GLU A 414 -15.38 9.73 7.40
N MET A 415 -15.43 8.95 6.32
CA MET A 415 -16.52 8.03 5.98
C MET A 415 -16.71 6.94 7.04
N ILE A 416 -15.62 6.44 7.62
CA ILE A 416 -15.70 5.50 8.75
C ILE A 416 -16.19 6.21 10.01
N LYS A 417 -15.74 7.44 10.29
CA LYS A 417 -16.20 8.23 11.46
C LYS A 417 -17.69 8.54 11.37
N THR A 418 -18.19 8.95 10.20
CA THR A 418 -19.62 9.24 10.01
C THR A 418 -20.48 8.00 10.15
N MET A 419 -20.05 6.84 9.62
CA MET A 419 -20.80 5.58 9.75
C MET A 419 -20.78 4.99 11.16
N ARG A 420 -19.71 5.24 11.95
CA ARG A 420 -19.60 4.74 13.33
C ARG A 420 -20.27 5.66 14.36
N GLY A 421 -20.31 6.97 14.11
CA GLY A 421 -20.86 7.96 15.04
C GLY A 421 -19.94 8.33 16.21
N ASP A 422 -18.70 7.82 16.24
CA ASP A 422 -17.73 8.07 17.31
C ASP A 422 -16.75 9.22 17.00
N LYS A 423 -16.36 9.96 18.03
CA LYS A 423 -15.31 11.02 17.97
C LYS A 423 -13.88 10.48 17.89
N TYR A 424 -13.69 9.16 17.96
CA TYR A 424 -12.37 8.54 18.08
C TYR A 424 -11.70 8.37 16.71
N GLN A 425 -10.40 8.69 16.61
CA GLN A 425 -9.61 8.42 15.42
C GLN A 425 -9.29 6.93 15.36
N ILE A 426 -9.74 6.27 14.29
CA ILE A 426 -9.40 4.88 14.04
C ILE A 426 -7.98 4.82 13.49
N HIS A 427 -7.12 4.10 14.18
CA HIS A 427 -5.76 3.86 13.72
C HIS A 427 -5.78 3.16 12.36
N LYS A 428 -5.08 3.75 11.38
CA LYS A 428 -4.90 3.22 10.02
C LYS A 428 -4.57 1.71 10.04
N GLY A 429 -3.71 1.28 10.96
CA GLY A 429 -3.34 -0.13 11.13
C GLY A 429 -4.52 -1.08 11.40
N LEU A 430 -5.42 -0.73 12.32
CA LEU A 430 -6.57 -1.59 12.68
C LEU A 430 -7.54 -1.76 11.49
N PHE A 431 -7.70 -0.72 10.68
CA PHE A 431 -8.53 -0.77 9.48
C PHE A 431 -7.96 -1.75 8.45
N PHE A 432 -6.67 -1.61 8.12
CA PHE A 432 -6.03 -2.44 7.10
C PHE A 432 -5.80 -3.90 7.52
N GLU A 433 -5.66 -4.18 8.82
CA GLU A 433 -5.60 -5.55 9.33
C GLU A 433 -6.93 -6.31 9.14
N GLY A 434 -8.07 -5.61 9.20
CA GLY A 434 -9.40 -6.24 9.23
C GLY A 434 -10.27 -6.06 7.98
N ILE A 435 -9.93 -5.19 7.04
CA ILE A 435 -10.81 -4.82 5.92
C ILE A 435 -10.89 -5.89 4.81
N ARG A 436 -9.84 -6.70 4.64
CA ARG A 436 -9.73 -7.71 3.56
C ARG A 436 -10.88 -8.74 3.57
N PRO A 437 -11.26 -9.36 4.70
CA PRO A 437 -12.45 -10.22 4.78
C PRO A 437 -13.74 -9.54 4.30
N SER A 438 -13.94 -8.26 4.63
CA SER A 438 -15.14 -7.51 4.22
C SER A 438 -15.12 -7.17 2.73
N ILE A 439 -13.95 -6.87 2.16
CA ILE A 439 -13.79 -6.70 0.70
C ILE A 439 -14.20 -8.00 -0.02
N ARG A 440 -13.68 -9.15 0.42
CA ARG A 440 -14.02 -10.47 -0.19
C ARG A 440 -15.51 -10.76 -0.16
N LYS A 441 -16.15 -10.53 0.99
CA LYS A 441 -17.58 -10.78 1.18
C LYS A 441 -18.48 -9.89 0.32
N VAL A 442 -18.03 -8.67 0.01
CA VAL A 442 -18.75 -7.78 -0.92
C VAL A 442 -18.47 -8.17 -2.37
N LEU A 443 -17.24 -8.58 -2.71
CA LEU A 443 -16.89 -9.11 -4.04
C LEU A 443 -17.70 -10.36 -4.40
N GLU A 444 -17.91 -11.27 -3.45
CA GLU A 444 -18.75 -12.46 -3.63
C GLU A 444 -20.20 -12.12 -3.99
N LYS A 445 -20.71 -10.99 -3.51
CA LYS A 445 -22.07 -10.52 -3.78
C LYS A 445 -22.19 -9.67 -5.05
N SER A 446 -21.08 -9.11 -5.53
CA SER A 446 -21.04 -8.18 -6.68
C SER A 446 -20.56 -8.81 -7.98
N ALA A 447 -20.35 -10.13 -8.00
CA ALA A 447 -19.94 -10.87 -9.19
C ALA A 447 -21.02 -10.82 -10.30
N VAL A 448 -20.68 -10.24 -11.44
CA VAL A 448 -21.60 -10.09 -12.58
C VAL A 448 -21.51 -11.27 -13.56
N GLN A 449 -20.43 -12.06 -13.48
CA GLN A 449 -20.17 -13.24 -14.34
C GLN A 449 -19.85 -14.49 -13.49
N LYS A 450 -20.01 -15.70 -14.07
CA LYS A 450 -19.58 -16.96 -13.42
C LYS A 450 -18.05 -16.98 -13.33
N ILE A 451 -17.55 -16.78 -12.12
CA ILE A 451 -16.12 -16.80 -11.79
C ILE A 451 -15.55 -18.21 -12.04
N SER A 452 -14.35 -18.29 -12.60
CA SER A 452 -13.60 -19.54 -12.75
C SER A 452 -13.23 -20.07 -11.36
N MET A 453 -13.59 -21.31 -11.01
CA MET A 453 -13.31 -21.88 -9.67
C MET A 453 -11.80 -22.01 -9.34
N PHE A 454 -10.90 -21.72 -10.29
CA PHE A 454 -9.45 -21.85 -10.15
C PHE A 454 -8.68 -20.55 -10.48
N GLY A 455 -9.37 -19.42 -10.64
CA GLY A 455 -8.73 -18.15 -11.04
C GLY A 455 -8.39 -17.21 -9.86
N ASN A 456 -7.46 -16.29 -10.09
CA ASN A 456 -6.99 -15.30 -9.10
C ASN A 456 -7.75 -13.97 -9.17
N GLU A 457 -8.80 -13.87 -9.99
CA GLU A 457 -9.47 -12.60 -10.31
C GLU A 457 -10.08 -11.94 -9.08
N GLN A 458 -10.54 -12.72 -8.10
CA GLN A 458 -11.06 -12.22 -6.83
C GLN A 458 -9.94 -11.64 -5.94
N ASN A 459 -8.76 -12.25 -5.94
CA ASN A 459 -7.60 -11.76 -5.18
C ASN A 459 -7.05 -10.47 -5.83
N ASP A 460 -7.04 -10.40 -7.15
CA ASP A 460 -6.61 -9.21 -7.88
C ASP A 460 -7.59 -8.05 -7.67
N ALA A 461 -8.91 -8.32 -7.72
CA ALA A 461 -9.93 -7.33 -7.41
C ALA A 461 -9.85 -6.83 -5.96
N GLU A 462 -9.59 -7.74 -5.01
CA GLU A 462 -9.35 -7.38 -3.60
C GLU A 462 -8.14 -6.44 -3.47
N ASN A 463 -7.03 -6.75 -4.15
CA ASN A 463 -5.83 -5.94 -4.10
C ASN A 463 -6.05 -4.53 -4.68
N TYR A 464 -6.75 -4.38 -5.81
CA TYR A 464 -7.05 -3.05 -6.36
C TYR A 464 -7.91 -2.19 -5.42
N ILE A 465 -8.87 -2.80 -4.73
CA ILE A 465 -9.71 -2.09 -3.74
C ILE A 465 -8.89 -1.74 -2.51
N TYR A 466 -8.05 -2.66 -2.04
CA TYR A 466 -7.16 -2.44 -0.91
C TYR A 466 -6.15 -1.32 -1.18
N ASP A 467 -5.53 -1.31 -2.37
CA ASP A 467 -4.60 -0.27 -2.80
C ASP A 467 -5.29 1.09 -2.92
N PHE A 468 -6.54 1.12 -3.40
CA PHE A 468 -7.32 2.35 -3.40
C PHE A 468 -7.56 2.87 -1.98
N PHE A 469 -7.92 1.98 -1.05
CA PHE A 469 -8.10 2.35 0.35
C PHE A 469 -6.80 2.87 0.96
N ASP A 470 -5.65 2.26 0.70
CA ASP A 470 -4.37 2.69 1.27
C ASP A 470 -3.92 4.05 0.75
N GLN A 471 -4.06 4.27 -0.57
CA GLN A 471 -3.70 5.54 -1.22
C GLN A 471 -4.61 6.70 -0.80
N ASN A 472 -5.88 6.40 -0.49
CA ASN A 472 -6.90 7.42 -0.25
C ASN A 472 -7.43 7.46 1.19
N TYR A 473 -6.80 6.74 2.13
CA TYR A 473 -7.30 6.59 3.50
C TYR A 473 -7.57 7.93 4.20
N ASP A 474 -6.67 8.90 4.00
CA ASP A 474 -6.74 10.26 4.54
C ASP A 474 -7.00 11.33 3.47
N ASN A 475 -7.37 10.93 2.24
CA ASN A 475 -7.56 11.85 1.13
C ASN A 475 -9.01 12.39 1.09
N PRO A 476 -9.27 13.68 1.40
CA PRO A 476 -10.62 14.25 1.44
C PRO A 476 -11.30 14.36 0.07
N TYR A 477 -10.54 14.20 -1.01
CA TYR A 477 -11.01 14.32 -2.39
C TYR A 477 -11.07 12.98 -3.12
N GLN A 478 -11.08 11.86 -2.39
CA GLN A 478 -11.16 10.54 -3.01
C GLN A 478 -12.45 10.41 -3.83
N ASN A 479 -12.36 9.76 -5.00
CA ASN A 479 -13.55 9.42 -5.77
C ASN A 479 -13.41 8.01 -6.38
N TRP A 480 -13.95 7.03 -5.68
CA TRP A 480 -14.03 5.64 -6.17
C TRP A 480 -14.67 5.53 -7.55
N GLY A 481 -15.73 6.31 -7.81
CA GLY A 481 -16.50 6.25 -9.05
C GLY A 481 -15.69 6.53 -10.31
N ILE A 482 -14.67 7.39 -10.21
CA ILE A 482 -13.80 7.82 -11.33
C ILE A 482 -12.42 7.15 -11.25
N SER A 483 -12.16 6.35 -10.22
CA SER A 483 -10.85 5.74 -9.98
C SER A 483 -10.45 4.70 -11.04
N GLU A 484 -9.16 4.65 -11.35
CA GLU A 484 -8.59 3.64 -12.26
C GLU A 484 -8.75 2.23 -11.66
N GLN A 485 -8.64 2.11 -10.33
CA GLN A 485 -8.82 0.88 -9.58
C GLN A 485 -10.23 0.30 -9.77
N ARG A 486 -11.28 1.15 -9.79
CA ARG A 486 -12.66 0.69 -10.10
C ARG A 486 -12.78 0.15 -11.52
N VAL A 487 -12.13 0.78 -12.50
CA VAL A 487 -12.12 0.31 -13.89
C VAL A 487 -11.45 -1.07 -14.00
N GLN A 488 -10.36 -1.30 -13.25
CA GLN A 488 -9.71 -2.62 -13.21
C GLN A 488 -10.57 -3.69 -12.53
N VAL A 489 -11.25 -3.34 -11.42
CA VAL A 489 -12.19 -4.25 -10.73
C VAL A 489 -13.38 -4.62 -11.63
N LEU A 490 -13.88 -3.67 -12.42
CA LEU A 490 -14.93 -3.91 -13.42
C LEU A 490 -14.46 -4.84 -14.54
N LYS A 491 -13.22 -4.67 -15.04
CA LYS A 491 -12.62 -5.57 -16.04
C LYS A 491 -12.49 -7.01 -15.54
N LEU A 492 -12.28 -7.19 -14.22
CA LEU A 492 -12.24 -8.49 -13.56
C LEU A 492 -13.65 -9.09 -13.29
N GLY A 493 -14.72 -8.38 -13.67
CA GLY A 493 -16.10 -8.89 -13.62
C GLY A 493 -16.88 -8.55 -12.34
N PHE A 494 -16.39 -7.63 -11.52
CA PHE A 494 -17.02 -7.18 -10.27
C PHE A 494 -17.53 -5.74 -10.40
N ASP A 495 -18.82 -5.49 -10.16
CA ASP A 495 -19.39 -4.14 -10.16
C ASP A 495 -19.58 -3.61 -8.74
N ILE A 496 -18.64 -2.77 -8.30
CA ILE A 496 -18.70 -2.05 -7.02
C ILE A 496 -18.90 -0.56 -7.32
N LYS A 497 -20.13 -0.08 -7.09
CA LYS A 497 -20.52 1.32 -7.33
C LYS A 497 -20.07 2.26 -6.22
N THR A 498 -20.12 1.82 -4.97
CA THR A 498 -19.73 2.60 -3.79
C THR A 498 -18.90 1.74 -2.82
N LEU A 499 -18.01 2.39 -2.05
CA LEU A 499 -17.18 1.72 -1.04
C LEU A 499 -17.87 1.55 0.31
N GLU A 500 -19.00 2.24 0.51
CA GLU A 500 -19.78 2.23 1.76
C GLU A 500 -20.21 0.83 2.22
N PRO A 501 -20.66 -0.10 1.34
CA PRO A 501 -21.05 -1.44 1.77
C PRO A 501 -19.88 -2.25 2.36
N ILE A 502 -18.66 -2.02 1.87
CA ILE A 502 -17.45 -2.68 2.36
C ILE A 502 -17.11 -2.17 3.75
N ILE A 503 -17.12 -0.84 3.93
CA ILE A 503 -16.83 -0.20 5.22
C ILE A 503 -17.90 -0.57 6.25
N ALA A 504 -19.18 -0.57 5.86
CA ALA A 504 -20.28 -0.94 6.74
C ALA A 504 -20.21 -2.41 7.20
N ASP A 505 -19.82 -3.33 6.32
CA ASP A 505 -19.60 -4.73 6.70
C ASP A 505 -18.42 -4.89 7.66
N TRP A 506 -17.33 -4.15 7.43
CA TRP A 506 -16.19 -4.14 8.34
C TRP A 506 -16.55 -3.59 9.72
N ILE A 507 -17.31 -2.49 9.79
CA ILE A 507 -17.80 -1.93 11.06
C ILE A 507 -18.67 -2.94 11.81
N LYS A 508 -19.53 -3.69 11.12
CA LYS A 508 -20.35 -4.76 11.73
C LYS A 508 -19.51 -5.94 12.23
N GLY A 509 -18.35 -6.19 11.62
CA GLY A 509 -17.41 -7.23 12.02
C GLY A 509 -16.61 -6.89 13.29
N LEU A 510 -16.51 -5.60 13.64
CA LEU A 510 -15.95 -5.14 14.90
C LEU A 510 -16.96 -5.42 16.03
N LYS A 511 -16.96 -6.65 16.54
CA LYS A 511 -17.65 -6.96 17.80
C LYS A 511 -16.97 -6.15 18.92
N PHE A 512 -17.70 -5.19 19.48
CA PHE A 512 -17.40 -4.62 20.78
C PHE A 512 -17.89 -5.55 21.88
#